data_AF-A0A5P9F203-F1
#
_entry.id   AF-A0A5P9F203-F1
#
_cell.length_a   1.000
_cell.length_b   1.000
_cell.length_c   1.000
_cell.angle_alpha   90.00
_cell.angle_beta   90.00
_cell.angle_gamma   90.00
#
_symmetry.space_group_name_H-M   'P 1'
#
loop_
_entity.id
_entity.type
_entity.pdbx_description
1 polymer ?
#
loop_
_entity_poly.entity_id
_entity_poly.type
_entity_poly.pdbx_seq_one_letter_code
_entity_poly.pdbx_strand_id
1 'polypeptide(L)'
;MKYVYLILNWAFGVLFLLAGLTSLFESPVGALCLIAIALLLLPPSRSFAYSKTNKELSVKARSVTVFALFMAFGLFVGQAQSRKEQELAAQQAREQAERAAQVRQENIDYFNNNKEEILAQANTALSQKNYQAVVSQTSKFLVSGDEQLIKISNSAKAAIAEKEKVQKTESLLAKLKTIPASKFEQNRDLYQQLLIMHPSNEKYKEKLTHYTVKIEEEKQAKIAVEARKKRIDRQFSAWDGSHNNLERLIKRSMNDPDSYEHDETVYWDRGDHLVIRTTYRGKNAFGGVVRNFVKAKVSLDGDILQILDQT
;
A
#
# COMPACT_ATOMS: atom_id res chain seq x y z
N MET A 1 4.18 46.81 44.98
CA MET A 1 3.23 46.50 43.89
C MET A 1 3.07 47.63 42.87
N LYS A 2 2.67 48.87 43.26
CA LYS A 2 2.45 49.98 42.30
C LYS A 2 3.69 50.40 41.48
N TYR A 3 4.86 50.50 42.11
CA TYR A 3 6.11 50.88 41.42
C TYR A 3 6.59 49.82 40.42
N VAL A 4 6.47 48.54 40.79
CA VAL A 4 6.80 47.41 39.89
C VAL A 4 5.95 47.46 38.62
N TYR A 5 4.65 47.71 38.76
CA TYR A 5 3.75 47.85 37.61
C TYR A 5 4.10 49.04 36.71
N LEU A 6 4.52 50.16 37.30
CA LEU A 6 4.93 51.35 36.55
C LEU A 6 6.21 51.10 35.75
N ILE A 7 7.20 50.45 36.38
CA ILE A 7 8.48 50.09 35.75
C ILE A 7 8.23 49.12 34.57
N LEU A 8 7.40 48.10 34.76
CA LEU A 8 7.07 47.15 33.72
C LEU A 8 6.37 47.81 32.51
N ASN A 9 5.44 48.73 32.75
CA ASN A 9 4.77 49.46 31.67
C ASN A 9 5.74 50.32 30.84
N TRP A 10 6.72 50.95 31.49
CA TRP A 10 7.78 51.69 30.80
C TRP A 10 8.67 50.75 29.99
N ALA A 11 9.15 49.66 30.62
CA ALA A 11 10.04 48.70 29.97
C ALA A 11 9.39 48.08 28.73
N PHE A 12 8.18 47.52 28.87
CA PHE A 12 7.46 46.92 27.74
C PHE A 12 6.97 47.95 26.73
N GLY A 13 6.54 49.14 27.18
CA GLY A 13 6.12 50.20 26.27
C GLY A 13 7.24 50.67 25.34
N VAL A 14 8.45 50.88 25.88
CA VAL A 14 9.63 51.23 25.07
C VAL A 14 10.04 50.06 24.16
N LEU A 15 10.04 48.83 24.68
CA LEU A 15 10.38 47.65 23.89
C LEU A 15 9.44 47.46 22.69
N PHE A 16 8.12 47.58 22.90
CA PHE A 16 7.16 47.46 21.82
C PHE A 16 7.21 48.64 20.84
N LEU A 17 7.56 49.84 21.32
CA LEU A 17 7.76 50.99 20.43
C LEU A 17 8.95 50.76 19.49
N LEU A 18 10.08 50.32 20.05
CA LEU A 18 11.27 50.00 19.26
C LEU A 18 11.00 48.84 18.29
N ALA A 19 10.42 47.75 18.77
CA ALA A 19 10.06 46.60 17.94
C ALA A 19 9.05 46.97 16.83
N GLY A 20 8.10 47.86 17.12
CA GLY A 20 7.16 48.39 16.14
C GLY A 20 7.86 49.23 15.06
N LEU A 21 8.76 50.14 15.46
CA LEU A 21 9.53 50.95 14.53
C LEU A 21 10.45 50.11 13.63
N THR A 22 11.09 49.07 14.16
CA THR A 22 11.91 48.15 13.35
C THR A 22 11.07 47.33 12.39
N SER A 23 9.88 46.88 12.82
CA SER A 23 8.99 46.04 12.01
C SER A 23 8.29 46.81 10.88
N LEU A 24 8.35 48.15 10.86
CA LEU A 24 7.64 48.99 9.90
C LEU A 24 8.02 48.69 8.44
N PHE A 25 9.27 48.28 8.21
CA PHE A 25 9.79 47.97 6.88
C PHE A 25 9.43 46.56 6.40
N GLU A 26 9.15 45.64 7.31
CA GLU A 26 8.85 44.24 6.99
C GLU A 26 7.34 43.97 6.97
N SER A 27 6.60 44.50 7.96
CA SER A 27 5.15 44.38 8.08
C SER A 27 4.57 45.68 8.62
N PRO A 28 4.21 46.66 7.75
CA PRO A 28 3.68 47.95 8.17
C PRO A 28 2.44 47.83 9.07
N VAL A 29 1.53 46.90 8.76
CA VAL A 29 0.32 46.67 9.55
C VAL A 29 0.65 46.00 10.90
N GLY A 30 1.57 45.03 10.92
CA GLY A 30 2.05 44.44 12.17
C GLY A 30 2.75 45.47 13.07
N ALA A 31 3.58 46.34 12.48
CA ALA A 31 4.26 47.42 13.18
C ALA A 31 3.27 48.39 13.86
N LEU A 32 2.18 48.75 13.18
CA LEU A 32 1.12 49.56 13.76
C LEU A 32 0.48 48.89 14.98
N CYS A 33 0.33 47.56 14.99
CA CYS A 33 -0.15 46.84 16.18
C CYS A 33 0.82 47.01 17.38
N LEU A 34 2.13 46.89 17.17
CA LEU A 34 3.13 47.06 18.23
C LEU A 34 3.23 48.51 18.73
N ILE A 35 3.16 49.48 17.83
CA ILE A 35 3.13 50.92 18.18
C ILE A 35 1.87 51.23 18.99
N ALA A 36 0.71 50.67 18.61
CA ALA A 36 -0.52 50.80 19.38
C ALA A 36 -0.41 50.17 20.78
N ILE A 37 0.23 49.00 20.92
CA ILE A 37 0.54 48.39 22.21
C ILE A 37 1.43 49.32 23.05
N ALA A 38 2.48 49.90 22.46
CA ALA A 38 3.37 50.84 23.15
C ALA A 38 2.62 52.06 23.67
N LEU A 39 1.74 52.66 22.86
CA LEU A 39 0.90 53.79 23.25
C LEU A 39 -0.07 53.43 24.40
N LEU A 40 -0.53 52.19 24.51
CA LEU A 40 -1.39 51.74 25.60
C LEU A 40 -0.61 51.51 26.92
N LEU A 41 0.67 51.16 26.85
CA LEU A 41 1.51 50.85 28.01
C LEU A 41 2.19 52.09 28.58
N LEU A 42 2.71 52.98 27.74
CA LEU A 42 3.47 54.15 28.18
C LEU A 42 2.61 55.10 29.05
N PRO A 43 3.09 55.55 30.23
CA PRO A 43 2.35 56.53 31.03
C PRO A 43 2.09 57.87 30.32
N PRO A 44 3.04 58.48 29.59
CA PRO A 44 2.83 59.78 28.92
C PRO A 44 1.70 59.77 27.90
N SER A 45 1.59 58.72 27.09
CA SER A 45 0.52 58.56 26.09
C SER A 45 -0.83 58.41 26.76
N ARG A 46 -0.90 57.70 27.90
CA ARG A 46 -2.13 57.57 28.68
C ARG A 46 -2.57 58.88 29.33
N SER A 47 -1.64 59.62 29.94
CA SER A 47 -1.96 60.94 30.50
C SER A 47 -2.42 61.93 29.43
N PHE A 48 -1.83 61.85 28.24
CA PHE A 48 -2.25 62.64 27.09
C PHE A 48 -3.64 62.26 26.59
N ALA A 49 -3.94 60.96 26.47
CA ALA A 49 -5.27 60.49 26.08
C ALA A 49 -6.32 60.90 27.12
N TYR A 50 -6.01 60.80 28.41
CA TYR A 50 -6.93 61.21 29.49
C TYR A 50 -7.20 62.70 29.47
N SER A 51 -6.18 63.56 29.30
CA SER A 51 -6.37 65.01 29.26
C SER A 51 -7.24 65.50 28.10
N LYS A 52 -7.34 64.71 27.02
CA LYS A 52 -8.20 65.00 25.87
C LYS A 52 -9.59 64.37 25.94
N THR A 53 -9.72 63.21 26.57
CA THR A 53 -10.97 62.41 26.51
C THR A 53 -11.71 62.32 27.84
N ASN A 54 -11.08 62.68 28.96
CA ASN A 54 -11.57 62.48 30.33
C ASN A 54 -12.04 61.04 30.62
N LYS A 55 -11.52 60.06 29.89
CA LYS A 55 -11.86 58.63 30.06
C LYS A 55 -10.61 57.83 30.38
N GLU A 56 -10.63 57.05 31.45
CA GLU A 56 -9.58 56.08 31.77
C GLU A 56 -9.95 54.68 31.30
N LEU A 57 -9.04 54.05 30.56
CA LEU A 57 -9.15 52.63 30.22
C LEU A 57 -8.85 51.77 31.45
N SER A 58 -9.82 50.95 31.84
CA SER A 58 -9.64 49.99 32.94
C SER A 58 -8.50 49.03 32.63
N VAL A 59 -7.83 48.54 33.68
CA VAL A 59 -6.69 47.62 33.54
C VAL A 59 -7.09 46.35 32.77
N LYS A 60 -8.31 45.82 33.00
CA LYS A 60 -8.83 44.64 32.30
C LYS A 60 -9.01 44.89 30.81
N ALA A 61 -9.66 46.00 30.45
CA ALA A 61 -9.88 46.36 29.04
C ALA A 61 -8.55 46.54 28.31
N ARG A 62 -7.57 47.23 28.93
CA ARG A 62 -6.24 47.41 28.36
C ARG A 62 -5.53 46.07 28.13
N SER A 63 -5.52 45.17 29.11
CA SER A 63 -4.86 43.87 28.96
C SER A 63 -5.46 43.05 27.82
N VAL A 64 -6.79 43.09 27.65
CA VAL A 64 -7.48 42.43 26.52
C VAL A 64 -7.10 43.07 25.19
N THR A 65 -7.08 44.40 25.09
CA THR A 65 -6.68 45.10 23.85
C THR A 65 -5.22 44.82 23.48
N VAL A 66 -4.30 44.84 24.44
CA VAL A 66 -2.89 44.50 24.21
C VAL A 66 -2.75 43.07 23.70
N PHE A 67 -3.45 42.12 24.33
CA PHE A 67 -3.43 40.73 23.89
C PHE A 67 -3.98 40.57 22.47
N ALA A 68 -5.12 41.21 22.15
CA ALA A 68 -5.71 41.17 20.82
C ALA A 68 -4.79 41.77 19.75
N LEU A 69 -4.16 42.92 20.04
CA LEU A 69 -3.18 43.54 19.15
C LEU A 69 -1.93 42.68 18.96
N PHE A 70 -1.48 41.98 19.99
CA PHE A 70 -0.33 41.08 19.91
C PHE A 70 -0.65 39.84 19.06
N MET A 71 -1.85 39.27 19.19
CA MET A 71 -2.33 38.21 18.31
C MET A 71 -2.45 38.68 16.86
N ALA A 72 -3.00 39.88 16.64
CA ALA A 72 -3.10 40.49 15.31
C ALA A 72 -1.71 40.72 14.70
N PHE A 73 -0.74 41.18 15.49
CA PHE A 73 0.66 41.30 15.06
C PHE A 73 1.21 39.95 14.57
N GLY A 74 1.05 38.87 15.34
CA GLY A 74 1.50 37.55 14.94
C GLY A 74 0.90 37.08 13.60
N LEU A 75 -0.41 37.31 13.40
CA LEU A 75 -1.08 37.01 12.13
C LEU A 75 -0.53 37.82 10.96
N PHE A 76 -0.39 39.15 11.12
CA PHE A 76 0.10 40.03 10.06
C PHE A 76 1.57 39.81 9.71
N VAL A 77 2.42 39.49 10.70
CA VAL A 77 3.82 39.13 10.46
C VAL A 77 3.92 37.78 9.75
N GLY A 78 3.15 36.77 10.18
CA GLY A 78 3.11 35.47 9.49
C GLY A 78 2.62 35.59 8.04
N GLN A 79 1.64 36.45 7.79
CA GLN A 79 1.18 36.73 6.42
C GLN A 79 2.23 37.49 5.58
N ALA A 80 2.94 38.45 6.16
CA ALA A 80 3.99 39.18 5.44
C ALA A 80 5.17 38.27 5.09
N GLN A 81 5.58 37.41 6.03
CA GLN A 81 6.66 36.44 5.83
C GLN A 81 6.32 35.41 4.74
N SER A 82 5.12 34.83 4.79
CA SER A 82 4.68 33.86 3.77
C SER A 82 4.58 34.47 2.36
N ARG A 83 4.15 35.73 2.22
CA ARG A 83 4.17 36.44 0.93
C ARG A 83 5.60 36.60 0.40
N LYS A 84 6.54 37.03 1.25
CA LYS A 84 7.95 37.19 0.88
C LYS A 84 8.58 35.86 0.46
N GLU A 85 8.26 34.77 1.15
CA GLU A 85 8.69 33.41 0.77
C GLU A 85 8.12 32.96 -0.57
N GLN A 86 6.82 33.24 -0.82
CA GLN A 86 6.18 32.95 -2.11
C GLN A 86 6.77 33.78 -3.25
N GLU A 87 7.04 35.06 -3.03
CA GLU A 87 7.68 35.95 -4.00
C GLU A 87 9.10 35.48 -4.34
N LEU A 88 9.89 35.13 -3.32
CA LEU A 88 11.24 34.57 -3.52
C LEU A 88 11.18 33.23 -4.28
N ALA A 89 10.27 32.33 -3.91
CA ALA A 89 10.09 31.06 -4.60
C ALA A 89 9.65 31.27 -6.06
N ALA A 90 8.74 32.23 -6.32
CA ALA A 90 8.31 32.58 -7.65
C ALA A 90 9.47 33.20 -8.48
N GLN A 91 10.32 34.02 -7.86
CA GLN A 91 11.49 34.60 -8.51
C GLN A 91 12.52 33.52 -8.85
N GLN A 92 12.83 32.62 -7.93
CA GLN A 92 13.71 31.48 -8.17
C GLN A 92 13.17 30.57 -9.26
N ALA A 93 11.87 30.28 -9.25
CA ALA A 93 11.24 29.48 -10.29
C ALA A 93 11.33 30.15 -11.68
N ARG A 94 11.14 31.48 -11.74
CA ARG A 94 11.32 32.26 -12.99
C ARG A 94 12.76 32.22 -13.47
N GLU A 95 13.73 32.48 -12.58
CA GLU A 95 15.14 32.45 -12.94
C GLU A 95 15.59 31.05 -13.39
N GLN A 96 15.12 29.99 -12.73
CA GLN A 96 15.36 28.61 -13.16
C GLN A 96 14.73 28.32 -14.53
N ALA A 97 13.50 28.80 -14.77
CA ALA A 97 12.84 28.64 -16.06
C ALA A 97 13.57 29.40 -17.18
N GLU A 98 14.04 30.62 -16.91
CA GLU A 98 14.83 31.43 -17.84
C GLU A 98 16.17 30.77 -18.15
N ARG A 99 16.91 30.31 -17.13
CA ARG A 99 18.16 29.56 -17.33
C ARG A 99 17.92 28.28 -18.12
N ALA A 100 16.84 27.55 -17.83
CA ALA A 100 16.48 26.36 -18.58
C ALA A 100 16.11 26.68 -20.04
N ALA A 101 15.42 27.79 -20.29
CA ALA A 101 15.10 28.27 -21.63
C ALA A 101 16.36 28.71 -22.40
N GLN A 102 17.31 29.38 -21.73
CA GLN A 102 18.61 29.74 -22.29
C GLN A 102 19.41 28.50 -22.69
N VAL A 103 19.61 27.55 -21.77
CA VAL A 103 20.30 26.28 -22.06
C VAL A 103 19.61 25.52 -23.19
N ARG A 104 18.27 25.52 -23.22
CA ARG A 104 17.50 24.93 -24.31
C ARG A 104 17.83 25.61 -25.64
N GLN A 105 17.83 26.94 -25.69
CA GLN A 105 18.13 27.69 -26.91
C GLN A 105 19.59 27.47 -27.36
N GLU A 106 20.55 27.52 -26.44
CA GLU A 106 21.97 27.23 -26.71
C GLU A 106 22.15 25.83 -27.32
N ASN A 107 21.43 24.82 -26.84
CA ASN A 107 21.48 23.47 -27.40
C ASN A 107 20.90 23.41 -28.81
N ILE A 108 19.84 24.17 -29.10
CA ILE A 108 19.24 24.27 -30.43
C ILE A 108 20.25 24.94 -31.39
N ASP A 109 20.83 26.06 -30.97
CA ASP A 109 21.78 26.82 -31.79
C ASP A 109 23.05 26.01 -32.04
N TYR A 110 23.60 25.36 -31.00
CA TYR A 110 24.74 24.45 -31.13
C TYR A 110 24.44 23.31 -32.09
N PHE A 111 23.25 22.69 -31.99
CA PHE A 111 22.86 21.62 -32.91
C PHE A 111 22.77 22.13 -34.34
N ASN A 112 22.13 23.28 -34.57
CA ASN A 112 21.97 23.85 -35.91
C ASN A 112 23.32 24.16 -36.56
N ASN A 113 24.28 24.69 -35.78
CA ASN A 113 25.62 25.01 -36.26
C ASN A 113 26.50 23.78 -36.51
N ASN A 114 26.26 22.68 -35.81
CA ASN A 114 27.07 21.44 -35.88
C ASN A 114 26.27 20.24 -36.41
N LYS A 115 25.19 20.50 -37.15
CA LYS A 115 24.18 19.48 -37.51
C LYS A 115 24.80 18.30 -38.23
N GLU A 116 25.59 18.56 -39.27
CA GLU A 116 26.17 17.51 -40.11
C GLU A 116 27.11 16.60 -39.31
N GLU A 117 27.96 17.18 -38.47
CA GLU A 117 28.89 16.43 -37.63
C GLU A 117 28.15 15.57 -36.60
N ILE A 118 27.17 16.15 -35.89
CA ILE A 118 26.39 15.43 -34.88
C ILE A 118 25.64 14.25 -35.50
N LEU A 119 25.00 14.47 -36.66
CA LEU A 119 24.30 13.41 -37.37
C LEU A 119 25.27 12.35 -37.90
N ALA A 120 26.45 12.73 -38.41
CA ALA A 120 27.46 11.79 -38.87
C ALA A 120 28.01 10.92 -37.74
N GLN A 121 28.31 11.50 -36.57
CA GLN A 121 28.75 10.77 -35.38
C GLN A 121 27.67 9.81 -34.88
N ALA A 122 26.42 10.28 -34.79
CA ALA A 122 25.30 9.46 -34.34
C ALA A 122 25.02 8.30 -35.31
N ASN A 123 25.09 8.52 -36.63
CA ASN A 123 24.96 7.46 -37.62
C ASN A 123 26.12 6.45 -37.58
N THR A 124 27.33 6.92 -37.32
CA THR A 124 28.51 6.05 -37.15
C THR A 124 28.36 5.16 -35.92
N ALA A 125 27.95 5.73 -34.77
CA ALA A 125 27.68 4.94 -33.57
C ALA A 125 26.50 3.96 -33.78
N LEU A 126 25.48 4.35 -34.56
CA LEU A 126 24.36 3.50 -34.91
C LEU A 126 24.79 2.30 -35.79
N SER A 127 25.64 2.52 -36.79
CA SER A 127 26.15 1.45 -37.68
C SER A 127 27.06 0.48 -36.93
N GLN A 128 27.81 0.99 -35.94
CA GLN A 128 28.60 0.18 -35.01
C GLN A 128 27.77 -0.54 -33.94
N LYS A 129 26.43 -0.37 -33.96
CA LYS A 129 25.50 -0.91 -32.94
C LYS A 129 25.79 -0.42 -31.52
N ASN A 130 26.49 0.70 -31.37
CA ASN A 130 26.75 1.34 -30.09
C ASN A 130 25.56 2.25 -29.71
N TYR A 131 24.40 1.63 -29.50
CA TYR A 131 23.14 2.35 -29.30
C TYR A 131 23.15 3.27 -28.06
N GLN A 132 23.88 2.89 -27.01
CA GLN A 132 23.99 3.71 -25.80
C GLN A 132 24.70 5.04 -26.09
N ALA A 133 25.78 4.99 -26.89
CA ALA A 133 26.47 6.20 -27.33
C ALA A 133 25.56 7.09 -28.18
N VAL A 134 24.76 6.50 -29.09
CA VAL A 134 23.78 7.26 -29.88
C VAL A 134 22.80 8.01 -28.97
N VAL A 135 22.21 7.34 -27.98
CA VAL A 135 21.27 7.99 -27.06
C VAL A 135 21.96 9.11 -26.27
N SER A 136 23.16 8.87 -25.75
CA SER A 136 23.95 9.88 -25.03
C SER A 136 24.23 11.12 -25.90
N GLN A 137 24.71 10.92 -27.13
CA GLN A 137 25.08 11.99 -28.06
C GLN A 137 23.86 12.78 -28.54
N THR A 138 22.73 12.10 -28.77
CA THR A 138 21.54 12.74 -29.36
C THR A 138 20.61 13.38 -28.32
N SER A 139 20.57 12.85 -27.09
CA SER A 139 19.61 13.25 -26.05
C SER A 139 19.54 14.75 -25.78
N LYS A 140 20.71 15.42 -25.70
CA LYS A 140 20.83 16.86 -25.44
C LYS A 140 20.20 17.73 -26.53
N PHE A 141 20.15 17.23 -27.76
CA PHE A 141 19.76 17.99 -28.94
C PHE A 141 18.35 17.66 -29.45
N LEU A 142 17.66 16.66 -28.89
CA LEU A 142 16.28 16.30 -29.29
C LEU A 142 15.30 17.48 -29.20
N VAL A 143 15.61 18.46 -28.37
CA VAL A 143 14.82 19.67 -28.20
C VAL A 143 14.80 20.58 -29.44
N SER A 144 15.73 20.38 -30.39
CA SER A 144 15.74 21.06 -31.69
C SER A 144 14.55 20.70 -32.57
N GLY A 145 13.91 19.54 -32.32
CA GLY A 145 12.81 19.06 -33.15
C GLY A 145 13.26 18.51 -34.51
N ASP A 146 14.57 18.35 -34.75
CA ASP A 146 15.07 17.84 -36.02
C ASP A 146 14.65 16.38 -36.27
N GLU A 147 13.96 16.15 -37.38
CA GLU A 147 13.39 14.84 -37.69
C GLU A 147 14.44 13.74 -37.86
N GLN A 148 15.61 14.06 -38.45
CA GLN A 148 16.65 13.06 -38.69
C GLN A 148 17.27 12.62 -37.37
N LEU A 149 17.59 13.57 -36.50
CA LEU A 149 18.08 13.30 -35.15
C LEU A 149 17.09 12.45 -34.35
N ILE A 150 15.80 12.81 -34.40
CA ILE A 150 14.73 12.07 -33.71
C ILE A 150 14.65 10.63 -34.24
N LYS A 151 14.68 10.43 -35.57
CA LYS A 151 14.67 9.09 -36.18
C LYS A 151 15.86 8.24 -35.73
N ILE A 152 17.07 8.81 -35.71
CA ILE A 152 18.30 8.12 -35.26
C ILE A 152 18.19 7.73 -33.78
N SER A 153 17.78 8.67 -32.91
CA SER A 153 17.64 8.42 -31.47
C SER A 153 16.57 7.37 -31.18
N ASN A 154 15.42 7.44 -31.85
CA ASN A 154 14.35 6.46 -31.70
C ASN A 154 14.75 5.07 -32.19
N SER A 155 15.51 4.99 -33.30
CA SER A 155 16.04 3.72 -33.81
C SER A 155 17.00 3.07 -32.81
N ALA A 156 17.90 3.86 -32.20
CA ALA A 156 18.80 3.37 -31.16
C ALA A 156 18.03 2.91 -29.91
N LYS A 157 17.05 3.69 -29.44
CA LYS A 157 16.19 3.32 -28.29
C LYS A 157 15.41 2.03 -28.56
N ALA A 158 14.84 1.89 -29.75
CA ALA A 158 14.14 0.67 -30.16
C ALA A 158 15.08 -0.55 -30.18
N ALA A 159 16.31 -0.40 -30.69
CA ALA A 159 17.30 -1.47 -30.69
C ALA A 159 17.77 -1.86 -29.28
N ILE A 160 17.91 -0.89 -28.36
CA ILE A 160 18.20 -1.17 -26.94
C ILE A 160 17.05 -1.95 -26.31
N ALA A 161 15.81 -1.47 -26.48
CA ALA A 161 14.63 -2.13 -25.93
C ALA A 161 14.49 -3.56 -26.45
N GLU A 162 14.77 -3.80 -27.74
CA GLU A 162 14.76 -5.16 -28.31
C GLU A 162 15.87 -6.03 -27.72
N LYS A 163 17.09 -5.49 -27.54
CA LYS A 163 18.19 -6.22 -26.88
C LYS A 163 17.84 -6.59 -25.44
N GLU A 164 17.28 -5.66 -24.67
CA GLU A 164 16.83 -5.90 -23.30
C GLU A 164 15.71 -6.96 -23.25
N LYS A 165 14.77 -6.87 -24.19
CA LYS A 165 13.70 -7.87 -24.35
C LYS A 165 14.27 -9.26 -24.62
N VAL A 166 15.25 -9.39 -25.51
CA VAL A 166 15.94 -10.66 -25.79
C VAL A 166 16.65 -11.18 -24.54
N GLN A 167 17.46 -10.36 -23.87
CA GLN A 167 18.18 -10.75 -22.66
C GLN A 167 17.25 -11.18 -21.53
N LYS A 168 16.15 -10.44 -21.31
CA LYS A 168 15.14 -10.79 -20.32
C LYS A 168 14.44 -12.10 -20.68
N THR A 169 14.15 -12.32 -21.96
CA THR A 169 13.59 -13.58 -22.46
C THR A 169 14.53 -14.75 -22.18
N GLU A 170 15.81 -14.62 -22.49
CA GLU A 170 16.83 -15.65 -22.20
C GLU A 170 16.93 -15.93 -20.70
N SER A 171 16.93 -14.90 -19.86
CA SER A 171 16.94 -15.03 -18.41
C SER A 171 15.73 -15.80 -17.89
N LEU A 172 14.52 -15.49 -18.38
CA LEU A 172 13.30 -16.20 -18.00
C LEU A 172 13.32 -17.66 -18.47
N LEU A 173 13.79 -17.92 -19.69
CA LEU A 173 13.95 -19.27 -20.22
C LEU A 173 14.98 -20.08 -19.43
N ALA A 174 16.07 -19.46 -18.98
CA ALA A 174 17.05 -20.10 -18.10
C ALA A 174 16.43 -20.46 -16.75
N LYS A 175 15.65 -19.57 -16.14
CA LYS A 175 14.90 -19.86 -14.90
C LYS A 175 13.93 -21.03 -15.07
N LEU A 176 13.18 -21.06 -16.18
CA LEU A 176 12.27 -22.17 -16.49
C LEU A 176 12.97 -23.53 -16.58
N LYS A 177 14.24 -23.59 -17.01
CA LYS A 177 15.02 -24.84 -17.04
C LYS A 177 15.37 -25.34 -15.63
N THR A 178 15.48 -24.44 -14.66
CA THR A 178 15.85 -24.78 -13.28
C THR A 178 14.66 -25.13 -12.39
N ILE A 179 13.47 -24.64 -12.74
CA ILE A 179 12.26 -24.83 -11.93
C ILE A 179 11.63 -26.18 -12.29
N PRO A 180 11.35 -27.06 -11.31
CA PRO A 180 10.66 -28.32 -11.56
C PRO A 180 9.28 -28.10 -12.19
N ALA A 181 8.88 -28.99 -13.10
CA ALA A 181 7.58 -28.90 -13.77
C ALA A 181 6.38 -28.93 -12.79
N SER A 182 6.54 -29.54 -11.61
CA SER A 182 5.53 -29.59 -10.54
C SER A 182 5.30 -28.26 -9.83
N LYS A 183 6.18 -27.26 -10.00
CA LYS A 183 5.97 -25.91 -9.46
C LYS A 183 5.08 -25.10 -10.40
N PHE A 184 3.81 -25.49 -10.47
CA PHE A 184 2.87 -24.99 -11.48
C PHE A 184 2.70 -23.47 -11.45
N GLU A 185 2.54 -22.86 -10.27
CA GLU A 185 2.38 -21.41 -10.12
C GLU A 185 3.60 -20.63 -10.65
N GLN A 186 4.81 -21.04 -10.25
CA GLN A 186 6.05 -20.38 -10.70
C GLN A 186 6.23 -20.50 -12.21
N ASN A 187 5.95 -21.69 -12.77
CA ASN A 187 6.02 -21.89 -14.22
C ASN A 187 4.98 -21.04 -14.95
N ARG A 188 3.73 -21.00 -14.48
CA ARG A 188 2.66 -20.15 -15.03
C ARG A 188 3.11 -18.69 -15.08
N ASP A 189 3.63 -18.15 -13.99
CA ASP A 189 3.98 -16.74 -13.89
C ASP A 189 5.13 -16.35 -14.83
N LEU A 190 6.10 -17.24 -15.01
CA LEU A 190 7.19 -17.04 -15.97
C LEU A 190 6.67 -17.09 -17.42
N TYR A 191 5.78 -18.02 -17.76
CA TYR A 191 5.16 -18.07 -19.09
C TYR A 191 4.25 -16.86 -19.36
N GLN A 192 3.57 -16.34 -18.33
CA GLN A 192 2.78 -15.11 -18.45
C GLN A 192 3.68 -13.91 -18.79
N GLN A 193 4.82 -13.74 -18.10
CA GLN A 193 5.78 -12.69 -18.42
C GLN A 193 6.35 -12.82 -19.84
N LEU A 194 6.64 -14.05 -20.27
CA LEU A 194 7.09 -14.32 -21.63
C LEU A 194 6.01 -13.96 -22.67
N LEU A 195 4.75 -14.28 -22.42
CA LEU A 195 3.64 -13.97 -23.33
C LEU A 195 3.36 -12.47 -23.43
N ILE A 196 3.48 -11.71 -22.33
CA ILE A 196 3.35 -10.24 -22.36
C ILE A 196 4.39 -9.61 -23.29
N MET A 197 5.63 -10.11 -23.28
CA MET A 197 6.69 -9.62 -24.16
C MET A 197 6.58 -10.18 -25.59
N HIS A 198 6.00 -11.37 -25.74
CA HIS A 198 5.85 -12.06 -27.04
C HIS A 198 4.40 -12.51 -27.27
N PRO A 199 3.46 -11.58 -27.52
CA PRO A 199 2.02 -11.90 -27.57
C PRO A 199 1.61 -12.90 -28.65
N SER A 200 2.36 -12.96 -29.75
CA SER A 200 2.12 -13.87 -30.88
C SER A 200 2.76 -15.25 -30.71
N ASN A 201 3.41 -15.53 -29.57
CA ASN A 201 4.07 -16.81 -29.35
C ASN A 201 3.07 -17.87 -28.86
N GLU A 202 2.60 -18.72 -29.76
CA GLU A 202 1.62 -19.79 -29.44
C GLU A 202 2.15 -20.77 -28.39
N LYS A 203 3.44 -21.11 -28.39
CA LYS A 203 4.02 -22.03 -27.40
C LYS A 203 3.91 -21.50 -25.97
N TYR A 204 4.14 -20.19 -25.77
CA TYR A 204 4.01 -19.59 -24.45
C TYR A 204 2.56 -19.54 -23.98
N LYS A 205 1.63 -19.28 -24.91
CA LYS A 205 0.20 -19.31 -24.66
C LYS A 205 -0.29 -20.70 -24.25
N GLU A 206 0.09 -21.74 -25.00
CA GLU A 206 -0.23 -23.14 -24.68
C GLU A 206 0.30 -23.55 -23.31
N LYS A 207 1.56 -23.20 -23.00
CA LYS A 207 2.17 -23.51 -21.71
C LYS A 207 1.48 -22.77 -20.56
N LEU A 208 1.14 -21.50 -20.74
CA LEU A 208 0.37 -20.73 -19.77
C LEU A 208 -0.97 -21.39 -19.48
N THR A 209 -1.71 -21.80 -20.52
CA THR A 209 -2.98 -22.54 -20.37
C THR A 209 -2.76 -23.85 -19.64
N HIS A 210 -1.76 -24.64 -20.03
CA HIS A 210 -1.44 -25.91 -19.38
C HIS A 210 -1.23 -25.77 -17.87
N TYR A 211 -0.37 -24.84 -17.43
CA TYR A 211 -0.12 -24.64 -16.00
C TYR A 211 -1.33 -24.06 -15.27
N THR A 212 -2.12 -23.21 -15.93
CA THR A 212 -3.36 -22.68 -15.35
C THR A 212 -4.37 -23.79 -15.09
N VAL A 213 -4.54 -24.71 -16.05
CA VAL A 213 -5.41 -25.89 -15.87
C VAL A 213 -4.89 -26.78 -14.74
N LYS A 214 -3.59 -27.04 -14.67
CA LYS A 214 -2.99 -27.86 -13.60
C LYS A 214 -3.22 -27.29 -12.20
N ILE A 215 -3.12 -25.97 -12.05
CA ILE A 215 -3.40 -25.28 -10.78
C ILE A 215 -4.87 -25.44 -10.40
N GLU A 216 -5.79 -25.28 -11.36
CA GLU A 216 -7.21 -25.45 -11.09
C GLU A 216 -7.55 -26.90 -10.76
N GLU A 217 -6.97 -27.89 -11.46
CA GLU A 217 -7.10 -29.31 -11.13
C GLU A 217 -6.66 -29.62 -9.71
N GLU A 218 -5.49 -29.13 -9.27
CA GLU A 218 -5.00 -29.32 -7.89
C GLU A 218 -5.93 -28.67 -6.87
N LYS A 219 -6.44 -27.47 -7.18
CA LYS A 219 -7.38 -26.75 -6.33
C LYS A 219 -8.69 -27.50 -6.19
N GLN A 220 -9.26 -27.98 -7.30
CA GLN A 220 -10.49 -28.76 -7.30
C GLN A 220 -10.30 -30.10 -6.58
N ALA A 221 -9.16 -30.76 -6.74
CA ALA A 221 -8.84 -31.97 -5.99
C ALA A 221 -8.80 -31.71 -4.47
N LYS A 222 -8.16 -30.62 -4.03
CA LYS A 222 -8.15 -30.22 -2.60
C LYS A 222 -9.55 -29.94 -2.08
N ILE A 223 -10.36 -29.20 -2.84
CA ILE A 223 -11.76 -28.91 -2.49
C ILE A 223 -12.56 -30.21 -2.38
N ALA A 224 -12.39 -31.15 -3.31
CA ALA A 224 -13.08 -32.43 -3.29
C ALA A 224 -12.69 -33.28 -2.08
N VAL A 225 -11.40 -33.31 -1.72
CA VAL A 225 -10.91 -34.00 -0.51
C VAL A 225 -11.51 -33.38 0.76
N GLU A 226 -11.52 -32.05 0.86
CA GLU A 226 -12.10 -31.36 2.01
C GLU A 226 -13.62 -31.55 2.11
N ALA A 227 -14.33 -31.47 0.98
CA ALA A 227 -15.76 -31.72 0.90
C ALA A 227 -16.11 -33.15 1.30
N ARG A 228 -15.32 -34.13 0.84
CA ARG A 228 -15.45 -35.54 1.24
C ARG A 228 -15.24 -35.69 2.74
N LYS A 229 -14.18 -35.11 3.29
CA LYS A 229 -13.89 -35.15 4.73
C LYS A 229 -15.07 -34.59 5.53
N LYS A 230 -15.58 -33.40 5.16
CA LYS A 230 -16.75 -32.80 5.80
C LYS A 230 -18.01 -33.68 5.70
N ARG A 231 -18.22 -34.35 4.57
CA ARG A 231 -19.34 -35.28 4.39
C ARG A 231 -19.23 -36.49 5.31
N ILE A 232 -18.03 -37.04 5.48
CA ILE A 232 -17.74 -38.14 6.41
C ILE A 232 -17.91 -37.68 7.86
N ASP A 233 -17.30 -36.56 8.24
CA ASP A 233 -17.30 -36.03 9.62
C ASP A 233 -18.74 -35.76 10.13
N ARG A 234 -19.67 -35.36 9.25
CA ARG A 234 -21.10 -35.16 9.59
C ARG A 234 -21.83 -36.42 10.03
N GLN A 235 -21.30 -37.60 9.73
CA GLN A 235 -21.88 -38.87 10.15
C GLN A 235 -21.58 -39.19 11.62
N PHE A 236 -20.63 -38.49 12.22
CA PHE A 236 -20.19 -38.71 13.60
C PHE A 236 -20.66 -37.58 14.52
N SER A 237 -20.91 -37.94 15.77
CA SER A 237 -21.17 -36.99 16.86
C SER A 237 -19.91 -36.19 17.17
N ALA A 238 -20.05 -34.87 17.25
CA ALA A 238 -18.95 -33.97 17.62
C ALA A 238 -18.55 -34.07 19.10
N TRP A 239 -19.35 -34.75 19.94
CA TRP A 239 -19.16 -34.82 21.40
C TRP A 239 -18.37 -36.05 21.84
N ASP A 240 -18.71 -37.21 21.29
CA ASP A 240 -18.14 -38.52 21.68
C ASP A 240 -17.59 -39.31 20.48
N GLY A 241 -17.80 -38.84 19.25
CA GLY A 241 -17.35 -39.54 18.04
C GLY A 241 -18.20 -40.78 17.71
N SER A 242 -19.38 -40.95 18.30
CA SER A 242 -20.31 -42.02 17.92
C SER A 242 -20.77 -41.85 16.46
N HIS A 243 -20.99 -42.95 15.73
CA HIS A 243 -21.62 -42.86 14.42
C HIS A 243 -23.14 -42.78 14.58
N ASN A 244 -23.75 -41.66 14.21
CA ASN A 244 -25.12 -41.29 14.57
C ASN A 244 -26.17 -42.36 14.22
N ASN A 245 -26.09 -42.92 13.01
CA ASN A 245 -27.06 -43.92 12.56
C ASN A 245 -26.80 -45.30 13.18
N LEU A 246 -25.54 -45.65 13.44
CA LEU A 246 -25.18 -46.94 14.02
C LEU A 246 -25.48 -46.98 15.52
N GLU A 247 -25.20 -45.89 16.23
CA GLU A 247 -25.63 -45.71 17.62
C GLU A 247 -27.15 -45.85 17.75
N ARG A 248 -27.92 -45.21 16.85
CA ARG A 248 -29.38 -45.31 16.85
C ARG A 248 -29.86 -46.74 16.61
N LEU A 249 -29.19 -47.49 15.72
CA LEU A 249 -29.50 -48.90 15.50
C LEU A 249 -29.18 -49.75 16.74
N ILE A 250 -28.01 -49.56 17.34
CA ILE A 250 -27.58 -50.27 18.54
C ILE A 250 -28.59 -50.06 19.68
N LYS A 251 -28.90 -48.79 20.01
CA LYS A 251 -29.87 -48.44 21.06
C LYS A 251 -31.24 -49.11 20.84
N ARG A 252 -31.73 -49.15 19.59
CA ARG A 252 -33.01 -49.83 19.26
C ARG A 252 -32.96 -51.35 19.43
N SER A 253 -31.78 -51.96 19.32
CA SER A 253 -31.59 -53.40 19.49
C SER A 253 -31.31 -53.84 20.93
N MET A 254 -31.05 -52.89 21.83
CA MET A 254 -30.75 -53.18 23.25
C MET A 254 -32.01 -53.38 24.08
N ASN A 255 -31.91 -54.26 25.10
CA ASN A 255 -32.99 -54.47 26.08
C ASN A 255 -33.25 -53.22 26.94
N ASP A 256 -32.19 -52.52 27.34
CA ASP A 256 -32.24 -51.26 28.09
C ASP A 256 -31.45 -50.18 27.31
N PRO A 257 -32.10 -49.41 26.41
CA PRO A 257 -31.43 -48.39 25.59
C PRO A 257 -30.77 -47.27 26.40
N ASP A 258 -31.31 -46.97 27.60
CA ASP A 258 -30.78 -45.93 28.49
C ASP A 258 -29.46 -46.34 29.14
N SER A 259 -29.15 -47.64 29.15
CA SER A 259 -27.86 -48.16 29.61
C SER A 259 -26.72 -48.03 28.60
N TYR A 260 -26.98 -47.55 27.37
CA TYR A 260 -25.95 -47.40 26.35
C TYR A 260 -24.94 -46.33 26.72
N GLU A 261 -23.65 -46.70 26.68
CA GLU A 261 -22.53 -45.80 26.82
C GLU A 261 -21.56 -46.03 25.66
N HIS A 262 -21.31 -44.99 24.85
CA HIS A 262 -20.32 -45.05 23.77
C HIS A 262 -18.90 -45.17 24.35
N ASP A 263 -18.05 -45.98 23.71
CA ASP A 263 -16.67 -46.19 24.13
C ASP A 263 -15.69 -45.70 23.04
N GLU A 264 -15.80 -46.26 21.83
CA GLU A 264 -14.94 -45.86 20.70
C GLU A 264 -15.66 -46.10 19.37
N THR A 265 -15.41 -45.24 18.39
CA THR A 265 -15.70 -45.54 16.98
C THR A 265 -14.44 -45.44 16.15
N VAL A 266 -14.15 -46.48 15.36
CA VAL A 266 -13.11 -46.45 14.33
C VAL A 266 -13.74 -46.66 12.96
N TYR A 267 -13.20 -45.99 11.94
CA TYR A 267 -13.66 -46.18 10.56
C TYR A 267 -12.51 -46.37 9.59
N TRP A 268 -12.79 -47.07 8.49
CA TRP A 268 -11.90 -47.24 7.35
C TRP A 268 -12.60 -46.76 6.08
N ASP A 269 -12.01 -45.77 5.42
CA ASP A 269 -12.50 -45.27 4.13
C ASP A 269 -12.08 -46.25 3.02
N ARG A 270 -13.06 -46.78 2.28
CA ARG A 270 -12.86 -47.70 1.15
C ARG A 270 -13.09 -47.02 -0.22
N GLY A 271 -13.31 -45.71 -0.25
CA GLY A 271 -13.55 -44.93 -1.45
C GLY A 271 -15.05 -44.77 -1.75
N ASP A 272 -15.76 -45.86 -2.01
CA ASP A 272 -17.21 -45.87 -2.28
C ASP A 272 -18.07 -45.99 -1.00
N HIS A 273 -17.50 -46.51 0.08
CA HIS A 273 -18.18 -46.72 1.36
C HIS A 273 -17.23 -46.59 2.56
N LEU A 274 -17.79 -46.53 3.77
CA LEU A 274 -17.06 -46.63 5.03
C LEU A 274 -17.29 -48.00 5.66
N VAL A 275 -16.25 -48.54 6.30
CA VAL A 275 -16.41 -49.63 7.26
C VAL A 275 -16.25 -49.03 8.64
N ILE A 276 -17.28 -49.10 9.47
CA ILE A 276 -17.30 -48.49 10.81
C ILE A 276 -17.39 -49.60 11.85
N ARG A 277 -16.64 -49.48 12.95
CA ARG A 277 -16.79 -50.32 14.15
C ARG A 277 -17.05 -49.40 15.33
N THR A 278 -18.19 -49.58 15.99
CA THR A 278 -18.53 -48.90 17.24
C THR A 278 -18.47 -49.89 18.38
N THR A 279 -17.66 -49.59 19.38
CA THR A 279 -17.57 -50.29 20.67
C THR A 279 -18.39 -49.51 21.68
N TYR A 280 -19.20 -50.20 22.48
CA TYR A 280 -20.09 -49.60 23.47
C TYR A 280 -20.24 -50.49 24.70
N ARG A 281 -20.72 -49.90 25.79
CA ARG A 281 -21.11 -50.60 27.02
C ARG A 281 -22.63 -50.53 27.19
N GLY A 282 -23.22 -51.57 27.78
CA GLY A 282 -24.66 -51.64 28.03
C GLY A 282 -25.04 -52.76 28.98
N LYS A 283 -26.22 -52.66 29.61
CA LYS A 283 -26.74 -53.71 30.50
C LYS A 283 -27.28 -54.89 29.69
N ASN A 284 -26.90 -56.10 30.09
CA ASN A 284 -27.47 -57.34 29.57
C ASN A 284 -28.80 -57.70 30.29
N ALA A 285 -29.46 -58.76 29.85
CA ALA A 285 -30.72 -59.24 30.44
C ALA A 285 -30.62 -59.64 31.94
N PHE A 286 -29.41 -59.83 32.47
CA PHE A 286 -29.17 -60.16 33.88
C PHE A 286 -28.72 -58.94 34.72
N GLY A 287 -28.77 -57.73 34.14
CA GLY A 287 -28.42 -56.48 34.82
C GLY A 287 -26.93 -56.15 34.90
N GLY A 288 -26.05 -56.98 34.34
CA GLY A 288 -24.61 -56.73 34.27
C GLY A 288 -24.23 -55.83 33.09
N VAL A 289 -23.29 -54.90 33.28
CA VAL A 289 -22.75 -54.06 32.20
C VAL A 289 -21.67 -54.82 31.43
N VAL A 290 -21.85 -54.98 30.13
CA VAL A 290 -20.91 -55.68 29.22
C VAL A 290 -20.43 -54.75 28.12
N ARG A 291 -19.23 -55.02 27.58
CA ARG A 291 -18.65 -54.30 26.44
C ARG A 291 -18.88 -55.10 25.17
N ASN A 292 -19.55 -54.48 24.21
CA ASN A 292 -19.98 -55.06 22.95
C ASN A 292 -19.48 -54.22 21.78
N PHE A 293 -19.58 -54.73 20.56
CA PHE A 293 -19.29 -53.94 19.37
C PHE A 293 -20.21 -54.31 18.21
N VAL A 294 -20.42 -53.35 17.30
CA VAL A 294 -21.04 -53.59 16.00
C VAL A 294 -20.13 -53.03 14.92
N LYS A 295 -19.85 -53.85 13.90
CA LYS A 295 -19.11 -53.49 12.70
C LYS A 295 -20.06 -53.48 11.51
N ALA A 296 -20.13 -52.35 10.80
CA ALA A 296 -21.05 -52.16 9.69
C ALA A 296 -20.35 -51.55 8.47
N LYS A 297 -20.87 -51.89 7.29
CA LYS A 297 -20.62 -51.19 6.04
C LYS A 297 -21.66 -50.07 5.90
N VAL A 298 -21.20 -48.86 5.64
CA VAL A 298 -22.01 -47.64 5.66
C VAL A 298 -21.75 -46.81 4.40
N SER A 299 -22.78 -46.18 3.85
CA SER A 299 -22.66 -45.27 2.71
C SER A 299 -21.88 -44.01 3.09
N LEU A 300 -21.44 -43.23 2.10
CA LEU A 300 -20.84 -41.92 2.33
C LEU A 300 -21.84 -40.87 2.85
N ASP A 301 -23.12 -41.20 2.91
CA ASP A 301 -24.17 -40.36 3.52
C ASP A 301 -24.58 -40.84 4.92
N GLY A 302 -23.97 -41.93 5.42
CA GLY A 302 -24.20 -42.48 6.75
C GLY A 302 -25.27 -43.57 6.82
N ASP A 303 -25.79 -44.02 5.68
CA ASP A 303 -26.78 -45.10 5.64
C ASP A 303 -26.13 -46.45 5.88
N ILE A 304 -26.69 -47.25 6.79
CA ILE A 304 -26.19 -48.59 7.09
C ILE A 304 -26.58 -49.51 5.94
N LEU A 305 -25.58 -50.02 5.22
CA LEU A 305 -25.78 -50.91 4.08
C LEU A 305 -25.80 -52.38 4.51
N GLN A 306 -24.93 -52.74 5.46
CA GLN A 306 -24.79 -54.13 5.93
C GLN A 306 -24.12 -54.18 7.31
N ILE A 307 -24.62 -55.03 8.20
CA ILE A 307 -23.90 -55.42 9.42
C ILE A 307 -22.92 -56.54 9.06
N LEU A 308 -21.63 -56.34 9.36
CA LEU A 308 -20.55 -57.25 9.03
C LEU A 308 -20.21 -58.18 10.17
N ASP A 309 -20.27 -57.68 11.41
CA ASP A 309 -19.90 -58.42 12.62
C ASP A 309 -20.51 -57.75 13.86
N GLN A 310 -20.88 -58.51 14.88
CA GLN A 310 -21.40 -57.99 16.16
C GLN A 310 -21.29 -59.02 17.29
N THR A 311 -21.13 -58.53 18.52
CA THR A 311 -21.10 -59.33 19.76
C THR A 311 -21.86 -58.64 20.87
#